data_AF-A0A3P3ZEG8-F1
#
_entry.id   AF-A0A3P3ZEG8-F1
#
_cell.length_a   1.000
_cell.length_b   1.000
_cell.length_c   1.000
_cell.angle_alpha   90.00
_cell.angle_beta   90.00
_cell.angle_gamma   90.00
#
_symmetry.space_group_name_H-M   'P 1'
#
loop_
_entity.id
_entity.type
_entity.pdbx_description
1 polymer ?
#
loop_
_entity_poly.entity_id
_entity_poly.type
_entity_poly.pdbx_seq_one_letter_code
_entity_poly.pdbx_strand_id
1 'polypeptide(L)'
;MVAGSHRVDDDFEVLDASITLTVEGFRNVLKVVDLLYQGLGLSIAHGVNAEVYEQMKAEERLFFESTDVGAPADHCVTLAQNANATDLKHCWIGGDVVLEDDLEATLAYVRQLTPQNCVVVMQWGDMPSDADMGATAAQEEREESHAEEQRDEDDEEDGDDEGTEDESAEKAAQVEDGSASAEELFLSLPAFAQVRVSKVSRFHKALYQTVKIPEEHVARWQSLINGPYPPELALPSKNPFIATDFTIYSPAAVKEVEEIVSPHAVAYVRRDVGYHRTFKMALRCNVLSPVAYASPLNRLYTRVMHGILSNAITEMAYYATLASLSNEVIFSATGLGFAVEGPSQRLYEFFFAVVRKALSIEVLQGTAEEYATYLEAGVRRLKNVGMDQPYKVLLQMQQKATRHTHYLFSEMIACEPAATYEGYCTFVRQYVESGLLLECFVAGNVRSTEDVRAMLVDPLEDLLEAISVPIPLKAAIPRVRDTYSPRAGDGKRTRACCLPLMFSRCHHRTRWTRTRRLSLTSSLVRLLRV
;
A
#
# COMPACT_ATOMS: atom_id res chain seq x y z
N MET A 1 6.60 -5.14 -7.56
CA MET A 1 6.85 -6.59 -7.69
C MET A 1 6.64 -7.25 -6.34
N VAL A 2 5.91 -8.36 -6.30
CA VAL A 2 5.71 -9.19 -5.11
C VAL A 2 6.20 -10.58 -5.48
N ALA A 3 7.15 -11.13 -4.72
CA ALA A 3 7.54 -12.52 -4.85
C ALA A 3 7.21 -13.29 -3.57
N GLY A 4 6.79 -14.54 -3.70
CA GLY A 4 6.27 -15.37 -2.64
C GLY A 4 6.35 -16.86 -2.91
N SER A 5 6.33 -17.65 -1.84
CA SER A 5 6.10 -19.08 -1.96
C SER A 5 4.69 -19.39 -1.46
N HIS A 6 4.04 -20.32 -2.14
CA HIS A 6 2.67 -20.72 -1.92
C HIS A 6 2.62 -22.23 -1.88
N ARG A 7 2.23 -22.77 -0.72
CA ARG A 7 1.99 -24.19 -0.55
C ARG A 7 0.71 -24.55 -1.31
N VAL A 8 0.82 -25.51 -2.23
CA VAL A 8 -0.33 -26.03 -2.98
C VAL A 8 -0.98 -27.16 -2.18
N ASP A 9 -0.17 -28.10 -1.71
CA ASP A 9 -0.58 -29.21 -0.84
C ASP A 9 0.62 -29.66 0.02
N ASP A 10 0.57 -30.87 0.59
CA ASP A 10 1.64 -31.37 1.46
C ASP A 10 2.92 -31.78 0.69
N ASP A 11 2.83 -31.96 -0.63
CA ASP A 11 3.93 -32.42 -1.49
C ASP A 11 4.49 -31.32 -2.41
N PHE A 12 3.70 -30.28 -2.69
CA PHE A 12 4.04 -29.23 -3.66
C PHE A 12 3.99 -27.80 -3.11
N GLU A 13 5.03 -27.03 -3.44
CA GLU A 13 5.13 -25.60 -3.22
C GLU A 13 5.51 -24.89 -4.52
N VAL A 14 4.91 -23.73 -4.77
CA VAL A 14 5.21 -22.88 -5.92
C VAL A 14 5.84 -21.59 -5.42
N LEU A 15 6.92 -21.16 -6.05
CA LEU A 15 7.43 -19.80 -5.89
C LEU A 15 6.93 -18.94 -7.05
N ASP A 16 6.20 -17.88 -6.74
CA ASP A 16 5.73 -16.90 -7.72
C ASP A 16 6.50 -15.57 -7.60
N ALA A 17 6.56 -14.87 -8.73
CA ALA A 17 7.06 -13.52 -8.84
C ALA A 17 6.08 -12.71 -9.69
N SER A 18 5.28 -11.89 -9.02
CA SER A 18 4.21 -11.09 -9.60
C SER A 18 4.68 -9.65 -9.84
N ILE A 19 4.54 -9.15 -11.08
CA ILE A 19 4.96 -7.81 -11.49
C ILE A 19 3.79 -7.12 -12.19
N THR A 20 3.29 -6.02 -11.60
CA THR A 20 2.33 -5.12 -12.26
C THR A 20 3.05 -4.31 -13.33
N LEU A 21 2.53 -4.33 -14.56
CA LEU A 21 3.15 -3.68 -15.72
C LEU A 21 2.53 -2.32 -15.99
N THR A 22 3.38 -1.32 -16.23
CA THR A 22 2.95 -0.09 -16.91
C THR A 22 2.69 -0.37 -18.39
N VAL A 23 2.10 0.59 -19.11
CA VAL A 23 1.91 0.48 -20.56
C VAL A 23 3.25 0.25 -21.29
N GLU A 24 4.32 0.90 -20.86
CA GLU A 24 5.66 0.68 -21.42
C GLU A 24 6.25 -0.67 -21.02
N GLY A 25 6.05 -1.08 -19.75
CA GLY A 25 6.45 -2.41 -19.27
C GLY A 25 5.75 -3.53 -20.06
N PHE A 26 4.48 -3.33 -20.41
CA PHE A 26 3.70 -4.24 -21.25
C PHE A 26 4.32 -4.40 -22.64
N ARG A 27 4.63 -3.27 -23.32
CA ARG A 27 5.30 -3.27 -24.63
C ARG A 27 6.70 -3.90 -24.59
N ASN A 28 7.33 -3.95 -23.41
CA ASN A 28 8.66 -4.47 -23.20
C ASN A 28 8.68 -5.72 -22.30
N VAL A 29 7.60 -6.50 -22.27
CA VAL A 29 7.43 -7.63 -21.32
C VAL A 29 8.60 -8.62 -21.33
N LEU A 30 9.19 -8.90 -22.50
CA LEU A 30 10.36 -9.78 -22.58
C LEU A 30 11.60 -9.20 -21.89
N LYS A 31 11.79 -7.87 -21.92
CA LYS A 31 12.89 -7.22 -21.18
C LYS A 31 12.66 -7.28 -19.67
N VAL A 32 11.40 -7.20 -19.23
CA VAL A 32 11.05 -7.38 -17.81
C VAL A 32 11.42 -8.80 -17.35
N VAL A 33 11.10 -9.82 -18.15
CA VAL A 33 11.50 -11.21 -17.86
C VAL A 33 13.01 -11.41 -17.96
N ASP A 34 13.69 -10.77 -18.92
CA ASP A 34 15.16 -10.78 -19.01
C ASP A 34 15.78 -10.26 -17.70
N LEU A 35 15.31 -9.12 -17.20
CA LEU A 35 15.78 -8.52 -15.94
C LEU A 35 15.52 -9.43 -14.73
N LEU A 36 14.37 -10.11 -14.68
CA LEU A 36 14.07 -11.08 -13.61
C LEU A 36 15.12 -12.20 -13.54
N TYR A 37 15.50 -12.77 -14.69
CA TYR A 37 16.51 -13.84 -14.73
C TYR A 37 17.94 -13.32 -14.51
N GLN A 38 18.25 -12.09 -14.91
CA GLN A 38 19.51 -11.43 -14.54
C GLN A 38 19.58 -11.18 -13.02
N GLY A 39 18.47 -10.75 -12.41
CA GLY A 39 18.27 -10.60 -10.95
C GLY A 39 18.57 -11.89 -10.21
N LEU A 40 17.90 -12.96 -10.62
CA LEU A 40 18.14 -14.31 -10.13
C LEU A 40 19.62 -14.71 -10.23
N GLY A 41 20.20 -14.57 -11.42
CA GLY A 41 21.60 -14.90 -11.67
C GLY A 41 22.58 -14.15 -10.78
N LEU A 42 22.43 -12.82 -10.70
CA LEU A 42 23.25 -11.95 -9.83
C LEU A 42 23.20 -12.43 -8.38
N SER A 43 22.01 -12.80 -7.92
CA SER A 43 21.75 -13.17 -6.54
C SER A 43 22.44 -14.46 -6.09
N ILE A 44 22.79 -15.35 -7.03
CA ILE A 44 23.45 -16.63 -6.76
C ILE A 44 24.83 -16.77 -7.39
N ALA A 45 25.31 -15.77 -8.14
CA ALA A 45 26.57 -15.83 -8.88
C ALA A 45 27.78 -16.20 -8.00
N HIS A 46 27.75 -15.79 -6.73
CA HIS A 46 28.79 -16.06 -5.73
C HIS A 46 28.27 -16.86 -4.53
N GLY A 47 27.16 -17.59 -4.70
CA GLY A 47 26.41 -18.21 -3.61
C GLY A 47 25.49 -17.21 -2.89
N VAL A 48 24.89 -17.65 -1.78
CA VAL A 48 24.03 -16.79 -0.96
C VAL A 48 24.91 -15.80 -0.19
N ASN A 49 24.68 -14.50 -0.36
CA ASN A 49 25.42 -13.46 0.35
C ASN A 49 25.11 -13.52 1.86
N ALA A 50 26.13 -13.78 2.68
CA ALA A 50 26.00 -13.96 4.12
C ALA A 50 25.53 -12.68 4.85
N GLU A 51 25.95 -11.50 4.42
CA GLU A 51 25.54 -10.23 5.06
C GLU A 51 24.06 -9.94 4.83
N VAL A 52 23.59 -10.14 3.59
CA VAL A 52 22.16 -10.01 3.24
C VAL A 52 21.32 -11.03 3.99
N TYR A 53 21.82 -12.27 4.11
CA TYR A 53 21.13 -13.35 4.83
C TYR A 53 21.00 -13.04 6.34
N GLU A 54 22.08 -12.61 6.99
CA GLU A 54 22.06 -12.23 8.41
C GLU A 54 21.15 -11.03 8.66
N GLN A 55 21.15 -10.05 7.76
CA GLN A 55 20.25 -8.91 7.86
C GLN A 55 18.78 -9.34 7.73
N MET A 56 18.45 -10.25 6.81
CA MET A 56 17.11 -10.79 6.67
C MET A 56 16.66 -11.49 7.97
N LYS A 57 17.51 -12.33 8.56
CA LYS A 57 17.21 -12.98 9.85
C LYS A 57 16.95 -11.97 10.96
N ALA A 58 17.75 -10.90 11.02
CA ALA A 58 17.57 -9.85 12.00
C ALA A 58 16.22 -9.14 11.83
N GLU A 59 15.78 -8.90 10.60
CA GLU A 59 14.49 -8.29 10.28
C GLU A 59 13.31 -9.22 10.59
N GLU A 60 13.39 -10.50 10.26
CA GLU A 60 12.37 -11.50 10.60
C GLU A 60 12.20 -11.65 12.11
N ARG A 61 13.33 -11.72 12.82
CA ARG A 61 13.33 -11.76 14.28
C ARG A 61 12.71 -10.49 14.87
N LEU A 62 13.08 -9.31 14.35
CA LEU A 62 12.50 -8.05 14.79
C LEU A 62 10.99 -7.99 14.54
N PHE A 63 10.53 -8.49 13.40
CA PHE A 63 9.11 -8.58 13.07
C PHE A 63 8.37 -9.47 14.06
N PHE A 64 8.91 -10.65 14.34
CA PHE A 64 8.36 -11.57 15.32
C PHE A 64 8.29 -10.93 16.73
N GLU A 65 9.37 -10.29 17.19
CA GLU A 65 9.43 -9.61 18.49
C GLU A 65 8.51 -8.36 18.56
N SER A 66 8.15 -7.78 17.41
CA SER A 66 7.25 -6.61 17.28
C SER A 66 5.77 -6.96 17.09
N THR A 67 5.45 -8.25 16.97
CA THR A 67 4.10 -8.74 16.67
C THR A 67 3.17 -8.47 17.85
N ASP A 68 2.01 -7.87 17.58
CA ASP A 68 0.99 -7.66 18.61
C ASP A 68 0.27 -8.94 18.99
N VAL A 69 -0.24 -8.97 20.22
CA VAL A 69 -1.13 -10.04 20.66
C VAL A 69 -2.43 -9.97 19.85
N GLY A 70 -2.59 -10.93 18.96
CA GLY A 70 -3.78 -11.11 18.13
C GLY A 70 -5.03 -11.53 18.93
N ALA A 71 -6.12 -11.79 18.21
CA ALA A 71 -7.38 -12.20 18.84
C ALA A 71 -7.20 -13.64 19.32
N PRO A 72 -7.76 -14.04 20.48
CA PRO A 72 -7.58 -15.39 20.99
C PRO A 72 -7.95 -16.47 19.97
N ALA A 73 -9.00 -16.27 19.17
CA ALA A 73 -9.42 -17.18 18.11
C ALA A 73 -8.36 -17.32 17.01
N ASP A 74 -7.90 -16.20 16.43
CA ASP A 74 -6.84 -16.18 15.42
C ASP A 74 -5.56 -16.85 15.92
N HIS A 75 -5.21 -16.60 17.18
CA HIS A 75 -4.03 -17.20 17.80
C HIS A 75 -4.17 -18.71 17.94
N CYS A 76 -5.34 -19.22 18.37
CA CYS A 76 -5.59 -20.66 18.46
C CYS A 76 -5.52 -21.34 17.09
N VAL A 77 -6.12 -20.73 16.05
CA VAL A 77 -6.06 -21.23 14.67
C VAL A 77 -4.62 -21.29 14.18
N THR A 78 -3.87 -20.21 14.39
CA THR A 78 -2.45 -20.11 13.99
C THR A 78 -1.60 -21.18 14.66
N LEU A 79 -1.75 -21.33 15.98
CA LEU A 79 -0.99 -22.31 16.75
C LEU A 79 -1.34 -23.75 16.35
N ALA A 80 -2.62 -24.06 16.11
CA ALA A 80 -3.05 -25.37 15.64
C ALA A 80 -2.49 -25.70 14.24
N GLN A 81 -2.48 -24.73 13.33
CA GLN A 81 -1.88 -24.89 12.00
C GLN A 81 -0.37 -25.11 12.11
N ASN A 82 0.32 -24.28 12.91
CA ASN A 82 1.77 -24.39 13.09
C ASN A 82 2.16 -25.71 13.74
N ALA A 83 1.38 -26.24 14.70
CA ALA A 83 1.63 -27.52 15.34
C ALA A 83 1.54 -28.73 14.38
N ASN A 84 0.91 -28.58 13.21
CA ASN A 84 0.92 -29.59 12.16
C ASN A 84 2.18 -29.51 11.27
N ALA A 85 2.84 -28.34 11.22
CA ALA A 85 3.98 -28.08 10.35
C ALA A 85 5.32 -28.08 11.10
N THR A 86 5.31 -27.82 12.40
CA THR A 86 6.51 -27.70 13.24
C THR A 86 6.37 -28.52 14.52
N ASP A 87 7.47 -28.66 15.25
CA ASP A 87 7.43 -29.31 16.56
C ASP A 87 6.67 -28.45 17.60
N LEU A 88 6.23 -29.09 18.69
CA LEU A 88 5.48 -28.41 19.75
C LEU A 88 6.27 -27.29 20.46
N LYS A 89 7.61 -27.34 20.47
CA LYS A 89 8.42 -26.31 21.13
C LYS A 89 8.55 -25.05 20.27
N HIS A 90 8.30 -25.13 18.96
CA HIS A 90 8.43 -24.02 18.02
C HIS A 90 7.10 -23.63 17.33
N CYS A 91 5.98 -24.29 17.62
CA CYS A 91 4.68 -23.97 17.01
C CYS A 91 4.20 -22.53 17.26
N TRP A 92 4.68 -21.88 18.32
CA TRP A 92 4.38 -20.48 18.64
C TRP A 92 5.17 -19.48 17.79
N ILE A 93 6.33 -19.88 17.26
CA ILE A 93 7.11 -19.11 16.28
C ILE A 93 6.66 -19.44 14.85
N GLY A 94 6.22 -20.69 14.63
CA GLY A 94 5.82 -21.16 13.31
C GLY A 94 6.96 -21.02 12.31
N GLY A 95 6.72 -20.25 11.24
CA GLY A 95 7.68 -19.95 10.19
C GLY A 95 8.30 -18.56 10.27
N ASP A 96 8.06 -17.82 11.36
CA ASP A 96 8.38 -16.39 11.44
C ASP A 96 9.86 -16.11 11.77
N VAL A 97 10.61 -17.10 12.26
CA VAL A 97 12.03 -16.95 12.62
C VAL A 97 12.83 -18.15 12.12
N VAL A 98 13.90 -17.86 11.37
CA VAL A 98 14.92 -18.85 10.99
C VAL A 98 15.72 -19.27 12.22
N LEU A 99 15.71 -20.57 12.52
CA LEU A 99 16.42 -21.15 13.68
C LEU A 99 17.80 -21.74 13.32
N GLU A 100 17.92 -22.28 12.11
CA GLU A 100 19.13 -22.95 11.62
C GLU A 100 19.45 -22.45 10.22
N ASP A 101 20.73 -22.18 9.98
CA ASP A 101 21.20 -21.66 8.70
C ASP A 101 21.56 -22.82 7.76
N ASP A 102 20.88 -22.89 6.62
CA ASP A 102 21.23 -23.81 5.53
C ASP A 102 21.32 -23.06 4.20
N LEU A 103 22.47 -22.42 4.01
CA LEU A 103 22.77 -21.63 2.81
C LEU A 103 22.89 -22.52 1.57
N GLU A 104 23.34 -23.77 1.73
CA GLU A 104 23.48 -24.72 0.62
C GLU A 104 22.12 -25.22 0.14
N ALA A 105 21.21 -25.56 1.06
CA ALA A 105 19.83 -25.90 0.69
C ALA A 105 19.11 -24.70 0.07
N THR A 106 19.32 -23.49 0.60
CA THR A 106 18.81 -22.26 -0.01
C THR A 106 19.30 -22.13 -1.45
N LEU A 107 20.61 -22.24 -1.67
CA LEU A 107 21.21 -22.15 -2.99
C LEU A 107 20.74 -23.27 -3.93
N ALA A 108 20.59 -24.49 -3.43
CA ALA A 108 20.06 -25.62 -4.18
C ALA A 108 18.60 -25.39 -4.60
N TYR A 109 17.79 -24.73 -3.77
CA TYR A 109 16.44 -24.32 -4.12
C TYR A 109 16.44 -23.23 -5.20
N VAL A 110 17.22 -22.15 -5.06
CA VAL A 110 17.29 -21.09 -6.09
C VAL A 110 17.71 -21.64 -7.45
N ARG A 111 18.66 -22.59 -7.47
CA ARG A 111 19.15 -23.20 -8.72
C ARG A 111 18.08 -23.96 -9.50
N GLN A 112 16.95 -24.30 -8.88
CA GLN A 112 15.80 -24.91 -9.55
C GLN A 112 14.91 -23.90 -10.26
N LEU A 113 15.05 -22.60 -9.97
CA LEU A 113 14.31 -21.50 -10.59
C LEU A 113 14.84 -21.18 -11.98
N THR A 114 14.67 -22.12 -12.89
CA THR A 114 15.09 -21.99 -14.28
C THR A 114 13.89 -21.70 -15.18
N PRO A 115 14.13 -21.09 -16.36
CA PRO A 115 13.11 -20.92 -17.40
C PRO A 115 12.35 -22.18 -17.78
N GLN A 116 12.98 -23.36 -17.69
CA GLN A 116 12.32 -24.63 -18.04
C GLN A 116 11.31 -25.09 -16.97
N ASN A 117 11.48 -24.63 -15.73
CA ASN A 117 10.59 -24.91 -14.60
C ASN A 117 9.61 -23.76 -14.32
N CYS A 118 9.52 -22.78 -15.21
CA CYS A 118 8.72 -21.56 -15.01
C CYS A 118 7.39 -21.62 -15.77
N VAL A 119 6.33 -21.09 -15.14
CA VAL A 119 5.07 -20.75 -15.80
C VAL A 119 4.88 -19.25 -15.74
N VAL A 120 4.69 -18.62 -16.90
CA VAL A 120 4.42 -17.18 -17.00
C VAL A 120 2.92 -16.98 -17.18
N VAL A 121 2.32 -16.19 -16.29
CA VAL A 121 0.91 -15.81 -16.34
C VAL A 121 0.82 -14.31 -16.57
N MET A 122 0.12 -13.91 -17.64
CA MET A 122 -0.20 -12.51 -17.93
C MET A 122 -1.69 -12.31 -17.73
N GLN A 123 -2.07 -11.39 -16.85
CA GLN A 123 -3.45 -11.03 -16.58
C GLN A 123 -3.72 -9.63 -17.12
N TRP A 124 -4.73 -9.49 -17.97
CA TRP A 124 -5.11 -8.22 -18.56
C TRP A 124 -6.59 -8.23 -18.92
N GLY A 125 -7.36 -7.28 -18.35
CA GLY A 125 -8.81 -7.23 -18.48
C GLY A 125 -9.33 -7.04 -19.90
N ASP A 126 -8.56 -6.36 -20.75
CA ASP A 126 -8.95 -6.06 -22.14
C ASP A 126 -8.32 -7.01 -23.16
N MET A 127 -7.89 -8.21 -22.71
CA MET A 127 -7.34 -9.23 -23.60
C MET A 127 -8.33 -9.53 -24.74
N PRO A 128 -7.94 -9.33 -26.02
CA PRO A 128 -8.87 -9.53 -27.12
C PRO A 128 -9.33 -11.00 -27.22
N SER A 129 -10.64 -11.20 -27.38
CA SER A 129 -11.27 -12.50 -27.62
C SER A 129 -11.69 -12.65 -29.08
N ASP A 130 -11.97 -13.88 -29.50
CA ASP A 130 -12.62 -14.12 -30.79
C ASP A 130 -14.10 -13.71 -30.72
N ALA A 131 -14.56 -12.93 -31.71
CA ALA A 131 -15.85 -12.24 -31.72
C ALA A 131 -17.10 -13.14 -31.54
N ASP A 132 -16.97 -14.46 -31.73
CA ASP A 132 -18.06 -15.43 -31.55
C ASP A 132 -18.32 -15.82 -30.08
N MET A 133 -17.45 -15.48 -29.13
CA MET A 133 -17.56 -15.88 -27.72
C MET A 133 -17.94 -14.74 -26.76
N GLY A 134 -17.81 -13.48 -27.18
CA GLY A 134 -18.19 -12.31 -26.36
C GLY A 134 -19.70 -12.16 -26.17
N ALA A 135 -20.51 -12.70 -27.09
CA ALA A 135 -21.97 -12.60 -27.03
C ALA A 135 -22.61 -13.64 -26.09
N THR A 136 -22.02 -14.83 -25.94
CA THR A 136 -22.53 -15.92 -25.10
C THR A 136 -22.23 -15.72 -23.61
N ALA A 137 -21.03 -15.23 -23.27
CA ALA A 137 -20.68 -14.93 -21.88
C ALA A 137 -21.52 -13.79 -21.27
N ALA A 138 -21.78 -12.73 -22.04
CA ALA A 138 -22.60 -11.60 -21.60
C ALA A 138 -24.10 -11.92 -21.47
N GLN A 139 -24.57 -13.00 -22.11
CA GLN A 139 -25.95 -13.48 -22.02
C GLN A 139 -26.16 -14.40 -20.80
N GLU A 140 -25.16 -15.23 -20.46
CA GLU A 140 -25.22 -16.13 -19.30
C GLU A 140 -24.99 -15.39 -17.97
N GLU A 141 -24.14 -14.36 -17.92
CA GLU A 141 -23.96 -13.51 -16.72
C GLU A 141 -25.26 -12.80 -16.27
N ARG A 142 -26.19 -12.54 -17.19
CA ARG A 142 -27.51 -11.97 -16.88
C ARG A 142 -28.49 -12.99 -16.29
N GLU A 143 -28.28 -14.28 -16.50
CA GLU A 143 -29.18 -15.34 -16.02
C GLU A 143 -28.71 -15.94 -14.69
N GLU A 144 -27.39 -16.03 -14.42
CA GLU A 144 -26.87 -16.57 -13.14
C GLU A 144 -26.84 -15.55 -11.98
N SER A 145 -26.85 -14.24 -12.26
CA SER A 145 -26.88 -13.19 -11.21
C SER A 145 -28.16 -13.15 -10.36
N HIS A 146 -29.15 -14.00 -10.67
CA HIS A 146 -30.38 -14.13 -9.90
C HIS A 146 -30.42 -15.32 -8.92
N ALA A 147 -29.40 -16.18 -8.88
CA ALA A 147 -29.49 -17.43 -8.12
C ALA A 147 -28.18 -17.85 -7.45
N GLU A 148 -27.60 -17.01 -6.59
CA GLU A 148 -26.70 -17.49 -5.51
C GLU A 148 -26.55 -16.40 -4.43
N GLU A 149 -27.52 -16.35 -3.50
CA GLU A 149 -27.33 -15.73 -2.20
C GLU A 149 -26.47 -16.66 -1.33
N GLN A 150 -25.16 -16.40 -1.25
CA GLN A 150 -24.33 -16.87 -0.16
C GLN A 150 -24.14 -15.74 0.85
N ARG A 151 -24.64 -16.00 2.06
CA ARG A 151 -24.48 -15.17 3.25
C ARG A 151 -23.06 -15.35 3.77
N ASP A 152 -22.23 -14.34 3.62
CA ASP A 152 -21.10 -14.11 4.51
C ASP A 152 -21.57 -13.08 5.55
N GLU A 153 -21.97 -13.60 6.71
CA GLU A 153 -22.12 -12.84 7.95
C GLU A 153 -20.71 -12.75 8.58
N ASP A 154 -20.05 -11.61 8.41
CA ASP A 154 -19.03 -11.13 9.35
C ASP A 154 -19.19 -9.61 9.45
N ASP A 155 -19.87 -9.20 10.52
CA ASP A 155 -20.08 -7.83 10.94
C ASP A 155 -18.75 -7.20 11.40
N GLU A 156 -18.33 -6.11 10.77
CA GLU A 156 -17.52 -5.08 11.42
C GLU A 156 -18.28 -3.74 11.34
N GLU A 157 -18.67 -3.24 12.52
CA GLU A 157 -19.28 -1.92 12.72
C GLU A 157 -18.31 -0.80 12.32
N ASP A 158 -18.79 0.06 11.42
CA ASP A 158 -18.16 1.28 10.94
C ASP A 158 -17.64 2.20 12.07
N GLY A 159 -16.40 2.65 11.91
CA GLY A 159 -15.88 3.87 12.51
C GLY A 159 -15.31 4.77 11.42
N ASP A 160 -15.94 5.93 11.22
CA ASP A 160 -15.55 7.02 10.31
C ASP A 160 -14.04 7.09 9.99
N ASP A 161 -13.63 6.53 8.85
CA ASP A 161 -12.33 6.81 8.24
C ASP A 161 -12.52 6.85 6.72
N GLU A 162 -12.44 8.05 6.13
CA GLU A 162 -12.15 8.20 4.70
C GLU A 162 -10.67 7.85 4.39
N GLY A 163 -10.08 6.93 5.15
CA GLY A 163 -8.64 6.63 5.15
C GLY A 163 -8.30 5.20 4.77
N THR A 164 -9.21 4.24 4.94
CA THR A 164 -8.97 2.85 4.55
C THR A 164 -9.61 2.58 3.18
N GLU A 165 -8.93 3.06 2.13
CA GLU A 165 -9.12 2.46 0.80
C GLU A 165 -8.47 1.07 0.85
N ASP A 166 -9.26 0.04 1.15
CA ASP A 166 -8.82 -1.36 1.05
C ASP A 166 -8.20 -1.60 -0.34
N GLU A 167 -6.89 -1.89 -0.37
CA GLU A 167 -6.16 -2.30 -1.58
C GLU A 167 -6.55 -3.70 -2.08
N SER A 168 -7.59 -4.33 -1.52
CA SER A 168 -8.00 -5.69 -1.85
C SER A 168 -9.38 -5.73 -2.50
N ALA A 169 -9.50 -5.26 -3.73
CA ALA A 169 -10.53 -5.69 -4.68
C ALA A 169 -10.23 -5.21 -6.11
N GLU A 170 -9.23 -5.81 -6.78
CA GLU A 170 -9.13 -5.71 -8.24
C GLU A 170 -10.19 -6.62 -8.89
N LYS A 171 -11.43 -6.15 -8.97
CA LYS A 171 -12.38 -6.61 -9.99
C LYS A 171 -12.40 -5.57 -11.11
N ALA A 172 -11.86 -5.95 -12.26
CA ALA A 172 -11.89 -5.14 -13.46
C ALA A 172 -13.33 -5.09 -14.02
N ALA A 173 -13.89 -3.89 -14.09
CA ALA A 173 -15.06 -3.58 -14.92
C ALA A 173 -14.78 -2.32 -15.75
N GLN A 174 -15.19 -2.42 -17.02
CA GLN A 174 -14.88 -1.58 -18.18
C GLN A 174 -15.34 -0.12 -18.05
N VAL A 175 -14.62 0.82 -18.69
CA VAL A 175 -15.15 1.84 -19.64
C VAL A 175 -13.96 2.44 -20.43
N GLU A 176 -14.12 2.48 -21.76
CA GLU A 176 -13.25 3.11 -22.77
C GLU A 176 -13.02 4.61 -22.50
N ASP A 177 -11.75 5.06 -22.57
CA ASP A 177 -11.24 6.07 -23.52
C ASP A 177 -9.94 6.70 -22.97
N GLY A 178 -8.93 6.88 -23.85
CA GLY A 178 -7.76 7.73 -23.58
C GLY A 178 -6.35 7.09 -23.53
N SER A 179 -6.18 5.77 -23.71
CA SER A 179 -4.85 5.13 -23.85
C SER A 179 -4.83 4.22 -25.09
N ALA A 180 -3.63 3.84 -25.56
CA ALA A 180 -3.46 3.00 -26.77
C ALA A 180 -4.53 1.90 -26.83
N SER A 181 -5.17 1.73 -27.98
CA SER A 181 -6.31 0.79 -28.07
C SER A 181 -5.88 -0.60 -27.60
N ALA A 182 -6.78 -1.35 -26.97
CA ALA A 182 -6.45 -2.70 -26.52
C ALA A 182 -5.87 -3.55 -27.67
N GLU A 183 -6.30 -3.30 -28.91
CA GLU A 183 -5.72 -3.93 -30.08
C GLU A 183 -4.24 -3.53 -30.32
N GLU A 184 -3.89 -2.26 -30.21
CA GLU A 184 -2.51 -1.79 -30.34
C GLU A 184 -1.59 -2.37 -29.27
N LEU A 185 -2.06 -2.44 -28.01
CA LEU A 185 -1.28 -3.06 -26.93
C LEU A 185 -1.13 -4.56 -27.18
N PHE A 186 -2.19 -5.25 -27.59
CA PHE A 186 -2.12 -6.67 -27.93
C PHE A 186 -1.11 -6.95 -29.04
N LEU A 187 -1.09 -6.12 -30.09
CA LEU A 187 -0.13 -6.22 -31.20
C LEU A 187 1.32 -5.88 -30.79
N SER A 188 1.52 -5.21 -29.64
CA SER A 188 2.86 -4.95 -29.10
C SER A 188 3.48 -6.15 -28.39
N LEU A 189 2.69 -7.18 -28.07
CA LEU A 189 3.20 -8.41 -27.47
C LEU A 189 4.13 -9.15 -28.44
N PRO A 190 5.01 -10.04 -27.92
CA PRO A 190 5.78 -10.94 -28.78
C PRO A 190 4.86 -11.76 -29.69
N ALA A 191 5.27 -11.99 -30.93
CA ALA A 191 4.44 -12.65 -31.95
C ALA A 191 3.85 -14.00 -31.47
N PHE A 192 4.60 -14.77 -30.68
CA PHE A 192 4.10 -16.03 -30.13
C PHE A 192 2.96 -15.84 -29.14
N ALA A 193 2.95 -14.73 -28.40
CA ALA A 193 1.95 -14.39 -27.38
C ALA A 193 0.75 -13.60 -27.92
N GLN A 194 0.74 -13.22 -29.20
CA GLN A 194 -0.38 -12.57 -29.88
C GLN A 194 -1.49 -13.60 -30.23
N VAL A 195 -1.99 -14.31 -29.22
CA VAL A 195 -3.07 -15.29 -29.37
C VAL A 195 -4.27 -14.85 -28.55
N ARG A 196 -5.40 -14.66 -29.23
CA ARG A 196 -6.67 -14.25 -28.60
C ARG A 196 -7.16 -15.30 -27.63
N VAL A 197 -7.84 -14.85 -26.57
CA VAL A 197 -8.44 -15.75 -25.58
C VAL A 197 -9.63 -16.48 -26.20
N SER A 198 -9.66 -17.79 -26.01
CA SER A 198 -10.67 -18.68 -26.63
C SER A 198 -11.17 -19.78 -25.69
N LYS A 199 -10.50 -20.01 -24.57
CA LYS A 199 -10.90 -21.01 -23.58
C LYS A 199 -11.60 -20.35 -22.41
N VAL A 200 -12.49 -21.11 -21.76
CA VAL A 200 -13.29 -20.67 -20.62
C VAL A 200 -12.98 -21.59 -19.44
N SER A 201 -12.65 -21.02 -18.28
CA SER A 201 -12.44 -21.81 -17.07
C SER A 201 -13.75 -22.46 -16.59
N ARG A 202 -13.66 -23.64 -15.96
CA ARG A 202 -14.85 -24.44 -15.61
C ARG A 202 -15.84 -23.72 -14.68
N PHE A 203 -15.33 -23.15 -13.60
CA PHE A 203 -16.14 -22.61 -12.49
C PHE A 203 -16.37 -21.12 -12.62
N HIS A 204 -15.30 -20.34 -12.84
CA HIS A 204 -15.37 -18.88 -12.83
C HIS A 204 -15.62 -18.26 -14.20
N LYS A 205 -15.77 -19.09 -15.25
CA LYS A 205 -15.94 -18.66 -16.65
C LYS A 205 -14.90 -17.67 -17.19
N ALA A 206 -13.80 -17.47 -16.47
CA ALA A 206 -12.70 -16.61 -16.90
C ALA A 206 -12.15 -17.06 -18.25
N LEU A 207 -12.01 -16.11 -19.18
CA LEU A 207 -11.42 -16.33 -20.49
C LEU A 207 -9.91 -16.45 -20.37
N TYR A 208 -9.33 -17.45 -21.05
CA TYR A 208 -7.89 -17.66 -21.04
C TYR A 208 -7.39 -18.30 -22.34
N GLN A 209 -6.07 -18.30 -22.49
CA GLN A 209 -5.37 -19.08 -23.50
C GLN A 209 -4.03 -19.56 -22.96
N THR A 210 -3.54 -20.68 -23.51
CA THR A 210 -2.22 -21.23 -23.19
C THR A 210 -1.37 -21.23 -24.44
N VAL A 211 -0.18 -20.66 -24.33
CA VAL A 211 0.78 -20.52 -25.45
C VAL A 211 2.11 -21.13 -25.01
N LYS A 212 2.74 -21.90 -25.90
CA LYS A 212 4.09 -22.42 -25.66
C LYS A 212 5.10 -21.29 -25.88
N ILE A 213 5.96 -21.04 -24.90
CA ILE A 213 7.07 -20.11 -25.04
C ILE A 213 8.11 -20.73 -25.99
N PRO A 214 8.54 -20.02 -27.06
CA PRO A 214 9.57 -20.49 -27.98
C PRO A 214 10.90 -20.83 -27.27
N GLU A 215 11.58 -21.86 -27.76
CA GLU A 215 12.85 -22.36 -27.19
C GLU A 215 13.96 -21.29 -27.23
N GLU A 216 13.91 -20.36 -28.18
CA GLU A 216 14.85 -19.23 -28.27
C GLU A 216 14.76 -18.30 -27.03
N HIS A 217 13.55 -18.03 -26.53
CA HIS A 217 13.36 -17.19 -25.35
C HIS A 217 13.76 -17.93 -24.08
N VAL A 218 13.41 -19.20 -23.98
CA VAL A 218 13.82 -20.08 -22.86
C VAL A 218 15.36 -20.17 -22.79
N ALA A 219 16.03 -20.38 -23.93
CA ALA A 219 17.49 -20.42 -24.00
C ALA A 219 18.14 -19.08 -23.68
N ARG A 220 17.55 -17.97 -24.15
CA ARG A 220 18.00 -16.61 -23.81
C ARG A 220 17.94 -16.39 -22.30
N TRP A 221 16.80 -16.62 -21.67
CA TRP A 221 16.65 -16.45 -20.21
C TRP A 221 17.61 -17.35 -19.43
N GLN A 222 17.83 -18.58 -19.90
CA GLN A 222 18.81 -19.48 -19.28
C GLN A 222 20.23 -18.92 -19.35
N SER A 223 20.59 -18.29 -20.45
CA SER A 223 21.90 -17.64 -20.61
C SER A 223 22.07 -16.44 -19.68
N LEU A 224 21.01 -15.65 -19.48
CA LEU A 224 21.01 -14.42 -18.67
C LEU A 224 21.23 -14.69 -17.18
N ILE A 225 20.90 -15.89 -16.69
CA ILE A 225 21.25 -16.33 -15.33
C ILE A 225 22.77 -16.31 -15.10
N ASN A 226 23.58 -16.46 -16.15
CA ASN A 226 25.05 -16.44 -16.04
C ASN A 226 25.66 -15.06 -16.35
N GLY A 227 24.83 -14.04 -16.53
CA GLY A 227 25.23 -12.67 -16.87
C GLY A 227 25.27 -12.39 -18.39
N PRO A 228 25.67 -11.17 -18.78
CA PRO A 228 26.12 -10.08 -17.91
C PRO A 228 24.98 -9.50 -17.07
N TYR A 229 25.33 -9.00 -15.88
CA TYR A 229 24.40 -8.31 -14.99
C TYR A 229 24.53 -6.79 -15.19
N PRO A 230 23.42 -6.06 -15.42
CA PRO A 230 23.45 -4.61 -15.51
C PRO A 230 23.96 -3.98 -14.20
N PRO A 231 24.75 -2.89 -14.23
CA PRO A 231 25.24 -2.23 -13.02
C PRO A 231 24.12 -1.63 -12.16
N GLU A 232 22.95 -1.37 -12.73
CA GLU A 232 21.76 -0.90 -12.03
C GLU A 232 21.15 -1.98 -11.13
N LEU A 233 21.46 -3.25 -11.39
CA LEU A 233 21.00 -4.39 -10.61
C LEU A 233 22.05 -4.72 -9.55
N ALA A 234 21.71 -4.51 -8.27
CA ALA A 234 22.67 -4.67 -7.17
C ALA A 234 21.99 -5.24 -5.92
N LEU A 235 22.73 -6.08 -5.18
CA LEU A 235 22.24 -6.59 -3.89
C LEU A 235 21.84 -5.43 -2.96
N PRO A 236 20.80 -5.63 -2.13
CA PRO A 236 20.27 -4.55 -1.30
C PRO A 236 21.33 -4.07 -0.32
N SER A 237 21.34 -2.75 -0.09
CA SER A 237 22.19 -2.13 0.92
C SER A 237 21.70 -2.46 2.34
N LYS A 238 22.54 -2.17 3.33
CA LYS A 238 22.17 -2.31 4.74
C LYS A 238 20.98 -1.42 5.07
N ASN A 239 19.94 -2.01 5.65
CA ASN A 239 18.73 -1.31 6.03
C ASN A 239 19.03 -0.31 7.17
N PRO A 240 18.80 1.00 6.98
CA PRO A 240 19.12 2.02 7.97
C PRO A 240 18.13 2.07 9.14
N PHE A 241 16.93 1.50 8.99
CA PHE A 241 15.83 1.64 9.94
C PHE A 241 15.73 0.51 10.97
N ILE A 242 16.59 -0.51 10.92
CA ILE A 242 16.59 -1.60 11.91
C ILE A 242 16.88 -1.02 13.30
N ALA A 243 15.92 -1.22 14.22
CA ALA A 243 16.06 -0.81 15.60
C ALA A 243 17.01 -1.74 16.38
N THR A 244 17.77 -1.15 17.29
CA THR A 244 18.70 -1.84 18.20
C THR A 244 18.46 -1.50 19.67
N ASP A 245 17.63 -0.50 19.94
CA ASP A 245 17.17 -0.11 21.28
C ASP A 245 15.67 -0.39 21.42
N PHE A 246 15.34 -1.26 22.37
CA PHE A 246 13.97 -1.69 22.69
C PHE A 246 13.57 -1.26 24.10
N THR A 247 14.14 -0.16 24.61
CA THR A 247 13.83 0.37 25.93
C THR A 247 12.34 0.69 26.04
N ILE A 248 11.69 0.08 27.05
CA ILE A 248 10.30 0.36 27.41
C ILE A 248 10.30 1.39 28.54
N TYR A 249 9.70 2.55 28.30
CA TYR A 249 9.63 3.62 29.29
C TYR A 249 8.61 3.33 30.38
N SER A 250 8.77 4.00 31.52
CA SER A 250 7.85 3.84 32.65
C SER A 250 6.45 4.30 32.27
N PRO A 251 5.39 3.55 32.64
CA PRO A 251 4.02 3.93 32.37
C PRO A 251 3.67 5.33 32.88
N ALA A 252 2.84 6.04 32.14
CA ALA A 252 2.28 7.30 32.62
C ALA A 252 1.32 7.06 33.79
N ALA A 253 1.37 7.95 34.78
CA ALA A 253 0.49 7.89 35.95
C ALA A 253 -0.97 8.26 35.63
N VAL A 254 -1.21 9.00 34.54
CA VAL A 254 -2.50 9.56 34.17
C VAL A 254 -2.84 9.13 32.74
N LYS A 255 -4.13 8.87 32.48
CA LYS A 255 -4.66 8.51 31.14
C LYS A 255 -4.96 9.72 30.24
N GLU A 256 -4.67 10.93 30.71
CA GLU A 256 -5.00 12.16 30.00
C GLU A 256 -4.10 12.34 28.77
N VAL A 257 -4.69 12.93 27.74
CA VAL A 257 -3.99 13.31 26.52
C VAL A 257 -3.35 14.67 26.76
N GLU A 258 -2.04 14.76 26.60
CA GLU A 258 -1.30 16.01 26.73
C GLU A 258 -1.25 16.72 25.36
N GLU A 259 -1.36 18.05 25.36
CA GLU A 259 -1.40 18.86 24.14
C GLU A 259 -0.15 19.73 24.00
N ILE A 260 0.48 19.70 22.84
CA ILE A 260 1.60 20.54 22.45
C ILE A 260 1.15 21.42 21.29
N VAL A 261 1.13 22.73 21.51
CA VAL A 261 0.76 23.71 20.47
C VAL A 261 2.00 24.42 19.97
N SER A 262 2.10 24.57 18.65
CA SER A 262 3.09 25.37 17.92
C SER A 262 2.39 26.12 16.76
N PRO A 263 3.10 27.01 16.04
CA PRO A 263 2.48 27.82 14.99
C PRO A 263 1.85 27.02 13.84
N HIS A 264 2.54 26.00 13.33
CA HIS A 264 2.03 25.13 12.26
C HIS A 264 1.41 23.84 12.80
N ALA A 265 1.82 23.35 13.97
CA ALA A 265 1.42 22.05 14.46
C ALA A 265 0.64 22.07 15.79
N VAL A 266 -0.25 21.10 15.94
CA VAL A 266 -0.81 20.68 17.23
C VAL A 266 -0.54 19.20 17.38
N ALA A 267 0.13 18.79 18.45
CA ALA A 267 0.40 17.40 18.74
C ALA A 267 -0.32 16.96 20.02
N TYR A 268 -1.06 15.86 19.91
CA TYR A 268 -1.72 15.19 21.02
C TYR A 268 -0.90 13.96 21.42
N VAL A 269 -0.50 13.89 22.69
CA VAL A 269 0.39 12.86 23.21
C VAL A 269 -0.35 11.97 24.19
N ARG A 270 -0.36 10.67 23.92
CA ARG A 270 -0.93 9.65 24.81
C ARG A 270 0.08 8.57 25.13
N ARG A 271 0.74 8.70 26.28
CA ARG A 271 1.71 7.73 26.77
C ARG A 271 1.03 6.42 27.19
N ASP A 272 1.74 5.29 27.06
CA ASP A 272 1.23 4.01 27.57
C ASP A 272 1.03 4.07 29.09
N VAL A 273 -0.10 3.56 29.54
CA VAL A 273 -0.47 3.46 30.96
C VAL A 273 -0.20 2.07 31.52
N GLY A 274 0.71 1.34 30.87
CA GLY A 274 1.21 0.03 31.29
C GLY A 274 0.39 -1.16 30.79
N TYR A 275 -0.55 -0.92 29.87
CA TYR A 275 -1.38 -1.99 29.29
C TYR A 275 -0.64 -2.73 28.18
N HIS A 276 0.07 -2.00 27.30
CA HIS A 276 0.66 -2.58 26.10
C HIS A 276 2.05 -3.16 26.37
N ARG A 277 2.84 -2.52 27.26
CA ARG A 277 4.20 -2.99 27.64
C ARG A 277 5.04 -3.38 26.42
N THR A 278 4.97 -2.55 25.39
CA THR A 278 5.65 -2.74 24.11
C THR A 278 6.71 -1.66 23.94
N PHE A 279 7.74 -1.93 23.13
CA PHE A 279 8.71 -0.92 22.72
C PHE A 279 8.20 -0.04 21.56
N LYS A 280 6.98 -0.32 21.06
CA LYS A 280 6.40 0.36 19.91
C LYS A 280 5.74 1.69 20.24
N MET A 281 5.74 2.58 19.26
CA MET A 281 5.06 3.86 19.26
C MET A 281 4.29 3.99 17.93
N ALA A 282 3.19 4.73 17.95
CA ALA A 282 2.42 5.12 16.78
C ALA A 282 2.42 6.64 16.66
N LEU A 283 2.60 7.12 15.43
CA LEU A 283 2.57 8.52 15.05
C LEU A 283 1.66 8.68 13.84
N ARG A 284 0.57 9.41 14.01
CA ARG A 284 -0.28 9.88 12.90
C ARG A 284 -0.13 11.38 12.75
N CYS A 285 0.16 11.87 11.57
CA CYS A 285 0.24 13.29 11.24
C CYS A 285 -0.71 13.56 10.07
N ASN A 286 -1.76 14.34 10.30
CA ASN A 286 -2.63 14.81 9.23
C ASN A 286 -2.13 16.17 8.76
N VAL A 287 -1.97 16.35 7.45
CA VAL A 287 -1.70 17.67 6.85
C VAL A 287 -3.03 18.30 6.43
N LEU A 288 -3.25 19.52 6.89
CA LEU A 288 -4.43 20.31 6.61
C LEU A 288 -4.05 21.44 5.65
N SER A 289 -4.49 21.29 4.40
CA SER A 289 -4.27 22.25 3.32
C SER A 289 -5.57 23.01 2.99
N PRO A 290 -5.51 24.34 2.81
CA PRO A 290 -6.64 25.13 2.33
C PRO A 290 -7.15 24.71 0.95
N VAL A 291 -6.28 24.17 0.10
CA VAL A 291 -6.58 23.96 -1.32
C VAL A 291 -6.86 22.50 -1.69
N ALA A 292 -6.42 21.51 -0.90
CA ALA A 292 -6.55 20.08 -1.24
C ALA A 292 -7.97 19.64 -1.60
N TYR A 293 -8.97 20.22 -0.91
CA TYR A 293 -10.38 19.89 -1.08
C TYR A 293 -11.23 21.12 -1.42
N ALA A 294 -10.61 22.16 -2.00
CA ALA A 294 -11.32 23.40 -2.34
C ALA A 294 -12.27 23.24 -3.55
N SER A 295 -12.03 22.23 -4.41
CA SER A 295 -12.84 21.91 -5.58
C SER A 295 -12.73 20.41 -5.91
N PRO A 296 -13.67 19.86 -6.71
CA PRO A 296 -13.55 18.47 -7.20
C PRO A 296 -12.26 18.22 -7.99
N LEU A 297 -11.81 19.21 -8.77
CA LEU A 297 -10.55 19.13 -9.52
C LEU A 297 -9.33 19.07 -8.58
N ASN A 298 -9.30 19.90 -7.52
CA ASN A 298 -8.23 19.85 -6.53
C ASN A 298 -8.22 18.53 -5.76
N ARG A 299 -9.40 17.96 -5.48
CA ARG A 299 -9.50 16.63 -4.87
C ARG A 299 -8.95 15.54 -5.79
N LEU A 300 -9.24 15.62 -7.10
CA LEU A 300 -8.66 14.72 -8.10
C LEU A 300 -7.14 14.88 -8.17
N TYR A 301 -6.62 16.11 -8.21
CA TYR A 301 -5.18 16.38 -8.16
C TYR A 301 -4.52 15.89 -6.86
N THR A 302 -5.18 16.00 -5.70
CA THR A 302 -4.67 15.46 -4.44
C THR A 302 -4.53 13.93 -4.51
N ARG A 303 -5.43 13.23 -5.21
CA ARG A 303 -5.31 11.78 -5.43
C ARG A 303 -4.14 11.44 -6.36
N VAL A 304 -3.92 12.23 -7.41
CA VAL A 304 -2.74 12.05 -8.28
C VAL A 304 -1.45 12.29 -7.48
N MET A 305 -1.41 13.33 -6.66
CA MET A 305 -0.30 13.66 -5.77
C MET A 305 -0.03 12.56 -4.73
N HIS A 306 -1.08 11.93 -4.18
CA HIS A 306 -0.97 10.76 -3.32
C HIS A 306 -0.26 9.60 -4.04
N GLY A 307 -0.66 9.29 -5.28
CA GLY A 307 -0.04 8.23 -6.08
C GLY A 307 1.44 8.50 -6.39
N ILE A 308 1.77 9.73 -6.81
CA ILE A 308 3.15 10.16 -7.09
C ILE A 308 4.01 10.09 -5.82
N LEU A 309 3.52 10.62 -4.69
CA LEU A 309 4.26 10.60 -3.44
C LEU A 309 4.46 9.17 -2.94
N SER A 310 3.42 8.34 -2.99
CA SER A 310 3.50 6.92 -2.60
C SER A 310 4.56 6.20 -3.41
N ASN A 311 4.59 6.41 -4.74
CA ASN A 311 5.64 5.88 -5.60
C ASN A 311 7.04 6.34 -5.18
N ALA A 312 7.20 7.64 -4.94
CA ALA A 312 8.48 8.26 -4.61
C ALA A 312 9.05 7.84 -3.25
N ILE A 313 8.21 7.30 -2.34
CA ILE A 313 8.64 6.76 -1.05
C ILE A 313 8.71 5.23 -1.02
N THR A 314 8.22 4.51 -2.03
CA THR A 314 8.08 3.04 -2.04
C THR A 314 9.36 2.30 -1.60
N GLU A 315 10.52 2.66 -2.15
CA GLU A 315 11.78 1.98 -1.81
C GLU A 315 12.15 2.18 -0.33
N MET A 316 11.97 3.40 0.17
CA MET A 316 12.23 3.75 1.57
C MET A 316 11.21 3.09 2.51
N ALA A 317 9.94 3.08 2.13
CA ALA A 317 8.85 2.42 2.84
C ALA A 317 9.08 0.90 2.93
N TYR A 318 9.70 0.30 1.91
CA TYR A 318 10.09 -1.10 1.91
C TYR A 318 11.14 -1.39 3.00
N TYR A 319 12.21 -0.60 3.09
CA TYR A 319 13.19 -0.73 4.17
C TYR A 319 12.56 -0.57 5.56
N ALA A 320 11.65 0.40 5.72
CA ALA A 320 10.92 0.59 6.97
C ALA A 320 10.04 -0.61 7.34
N THR A 321 9.30 -1.15 6.37
CA THR A 321 8.47 -2.34 6.58
C THR A 321 9.30 -3.53 7.05
N LEU A 322 10.46 -3.76 6.44
CA LEU A 322 11.39 -4.81 6.87
C LEU A 322 11.98 -4.55 8.28
N ALA A 323 12.11 -3.29 8.67
CA ALA A 323 12.47 -2.89 10.03
C ALA A 323 11.29 -2.87 11.01
N SER A 324 10.16 -3.50 10.66
CA SER A 324 8.93 -3.55 11.47
C SER A 324 8.31 -2.18 11.76
N LEU A 325 8.52 -1.21 10.86
CA LEU A 325 7.80 0.05 10.84
C LEU A 325 6.68 -0.03 9.80
N SER A 326 5.44 -0.16 10.27
CA SER A 326 4.28 0.06 9.41
C SER A 326 4.21 1.52 9.03
N ASN A 327 3.80 1.79 7.79
CA ASN A 327 3.71 3.14 7.27
C ASN A 327 2.61 3.25 6.23
N GLU A 328 1.95 4.41 6.21
CA GLU A 328 0.81 4.68 5.34
C GLU A 328 0.78 6.17 4.96
N VAL A 329 0.54 6.45 3.68
CA VAL A 329 0.19 7.80 3.21
C VAL A 329 -1.33 7.90 3.15
N ILE A 330 -1.91 8.65 4.07
CA ILE A 330 -3.36 8.76 4.24
C ILE A 330 -3.91 9.77 3.23
N PHE A 331 -4.93 9.39 2.47
CA PHE A 331 -5.63 10.28 1.54
C PHE A 331 -6.90 10.90 2.19
N SER A 332 -6.71 11.92 3.03
CA SER A 332 -7.82 12.53 3.78
C SER A 332 -8.48 13.70 3.04
N ALA A 333 -9.71 14.06 3.40
CA ALA A 333 -10.36 15.27 2.88
C ALA A 333 -9.65 16.59 3.25
N THR A 334 -8.69 16.59 4.19
CA THR A 334 -7.93 17.80 4.54
C THR A 334 -6.61 17.92 3.79
N GLY A 335 -6.16 16.87 3.11
CA GLY A 335 -4.84 16.79 2.48
C GLY A 335 -4.24 15.39 2.61
N LEU A 336 -2.91 15.30 2.46
CA LEU A 336 -2.19 14.05 2.69
C LEU A 336 -1.83 13.90 4.17
N GLY A 337 -1.97 12.71 4.73
CA GLY A 337 -1.50 12.39 6.08
C GLY A 337 -0.46 11.29 6.04
N PHE A 338 0.17 11.04 7.18
CA PHE A 338 1.17 10.00 7.37
C PHE A 338 0.86 9.27 8.67
N ALA A 339 0.74 7.94 8.62
CA ALA A 339 0.79 7.10 9.80
C ALA A 339 2.07 6.28 9.77
N VAL A 340 2.77 6.21 10.90
CA VAL A 340 3.92 5.36 11.12
C VAL A 340 3.78 4.70 12.48
N GLU A 341 3.93 3.39 12.55
CA GLU A 341 3.93 2.64 13.81
C GLU A 341 5.05 1.60 13.82
N GLY A 342 5.67 1.38 14.97
CA GLY A 342 6.68 0.34 15.16
C GLY A 342 7.71 0.71 16.22
N PRO A 343 8.93 0.16 16.18
CA PRO A 343 9.98 0.43 17.16
C PRO A 343 10.29 1.92 17.34
N SER A 344 10.19 2.44 18.57
CA SER A 344 10.25 3.89 18.84
C SER A 344 11.59 4.54 18.44
N GLN A 345 12.71 3.83 18.55
CA GLN A 345 14.06 4.36 18.30
C GLN A 345 14.23 5.00 16.91
N ARG A 346 13.68 4.37 15.86
CA ARG A 346 13.87 4.77 14.45
C ARG A 346 12.64 5.42 13.83
N LEU A 347 11.55 5.50 14.59
CA LEU A 347 10.25 5.96 14.08
C LEU A 347 10.30 7.42 13.61
N TYR A 348 10.86 8.34 14.42
CA TYR A 348 10.97 9.75 14.02
C TYR A 348 11.89 9.93 12.80
N GLU A 349 13.01 9.22 12.74
CA GLU A 349 13.94 9.29 11.61
C GLU A 349 13.26 8.93 10.29
N PHE A 350 12.52 7.81 10.27
CA PHE A 350 11.75 7.40 9.10
C PHE A 350 10.61 8.38 8.80
N PHE A 351 9.85 8.80 9.80
CA PHE A 351 8.77 9.79 9.63
C PHE A 351 9.27 11.07 8.96
N PHE A 352 10.39 11.65 9.41
CA PHE A 352 10.96 12.83 8.78
C PHE A 352 11.52 12.56 7.39
N ALA A 353 12.00 11.35 7.10
CA ALA A 353 12.42 10.98 5.74
C ALA A 353 11.22 11.01 4.78
N VAL A 354 10.04 10.55 5.22
CA VAL A 354 8.77 10.64 4.47
C VAL A 354 8.31 12.08 4.33
N VAL A 355 8.22 12.84 5.44
CA VAL A 355 7.71 14.22 5.44
C VAL A 355 8.57 15.14 4.56
N ARG A 356 9.90 14.96 4.52
CA ARG A 356 10.75 15.74 3.61
C ARG A 356 10.42 15.51 2.14
N LYS A 357 10.12 14.27 1.74
CA LYS A 357 9.64 13.97 0.38
C LYS A 357 8.24 14.55 0.15
N ALA A 358 7.37 14.48 1.15
CA ALA A 358 6.00 15.01 1.10
C ALA A 358 5.90 16.55 1.06
N LEU A 359 6.96 17.28 1.39
CA LEU A 359 7.02 18.73 1.30
C LEU A 359 7.87 19.24 0.12
N SER A 360 8.51 18.33 -0.62
CA SER A 360 9.30 18.70 -1.80
C SER A 360 8.39 18.89 -3.02
N ILE A 361 8.31 20.13 -3.50
CA ILE A 361 7.54 20.47 -4.71
C ILE A 361 7.99 19.63 -5.91
N GLU A 362 9.29 19.40 -6.06
CA GLU A 362 9.85 18.58 -7.15
C GLU A 362 9.34 17.14 -7.09
N VAL A 363 9.35 16.54 -5.89
CA VAL A 363 8.86 15.17 -5.68
C VAL A 363 7.36 15.09 -5.91
N LEU A 364 6.59 16.03 -5.37
CA LEU A 364 5.14 16.04 -5.51
C LEU A 364 4.70 16.30 -6.96
N GLN A 365 5.42 17.12 -7.73
CA GLN A 365 5.12 17.34 -9.14
C GLN A 365 5.34 16.09 -9.99
N GLY A 366 6.37 15.30 -9.67
CA GLY A 366 6.77 14.14 -10.46
C GLY A 366 7.04 14.52 -11.92
N THR A 367 7.01 13.52 -12.79
CA THR A 367 7.09 13.68 -14.24
C THR A 367 5.71 13.75 -14.89
N ALA A 368 5.63 14.25 -16.13
CA ALA A 368 4.39 14.24 -16.90
C ALA A 368 3.85 12.82 -17.14
N GLU A 369 4.74 11.83 -17.23
CA GLU A 369 4.40 10.42 -17.41
C GLU A 369 3.81 9.82 -16.13
N GLU A 370 4.41 10.10 -14.97
CA GLU A 370 3.85 9.71 -13.68
C GLU A 370 2.49 10.36 -13.45
N TYR A 371 2.35 11.66 -13.74
CA TYR A 371 1.07 12.35 -13.68
C TYR A 371 0.00 11.66 -14.53
N ALA A 372 0.31 11.37 -15.80
CA ALA A 372 -0.64 10.70 -16.69
C ALA A 372 -1.03 9.31 -16.17
N THR A 373 -0.05 8.56 -15.66
CA THR A 373 -0.25 7.22 -15.09
C THR A 373 -1.16 7.26 -13.86
N TYR A 374 -0.89 8.16 -12.92
CA TYR A 374 -1.66 8.25 -11.68
C TYR A 374 -3.01 8.96 -11.86
N LEU A 375 -3.16 9.82 -12.86
CA LEU A 375 -4.46 10.36 -13.27
C LEU A 375 -5.36 9.26 -13.84
N GLU A 376 -4.86 8.49 -14.80
CA GLU A 376 -5.60 7.36 -15.40
C GLU A 376 -5.99 6.35 -14.32
N ALA A 377 -5.02 5.88 -13.53
CA ALA A 377 -5.26 4.91 -12.47
C ALA A 377 -6.24 5.45 -11.41
N GLY A 378 -6.14 6.75 -11.09
CA GLY A 378 -7.06 7.46 -10.21
C GLY A 378 -8.48 7.44 -10.76
N VAL A 379 -8.70 7.95 -11.98
CA VAL A 379 -10.02 8.01 -12.63
C VAL A 379 -10.62 6.62 -12.78
N ARG A 380 -9.83 5.62 -13.19
CA ARG A 380 -10.26 4.22 -13.31
C ARG A 380 -10.79 3.69 -11.98
N ARG A 381 -10.06 3.92 -10.88
CA ARG A 381 -10.55 3.56 -9.53
C ARG A 381 -11.89 4.26 -9.21
N LEU A 382 -12.03 5.55 -9.51
CA LEU A 382 -13.30 6.26 -9.26
C LEU A 382 -14.46 5.71 -10.09
N LYS A 383 -14.23 5.29 -11.34
CA LYS A 383 -15.23 4.64 -12.20
C LYS A 383 -15.69 3.31 -11.59
N ASN A 384 -14.76 2.53 -11.04
CA ASN A 384 -15.07 1.25 -10.40
C ASN A 384 -15.95 1.38 -9.16
N VAL A 385 -15.84 2.47 -8.39
CA VAL A 385 -16.72 2.71 -7.23
C VAL A 385 -18.20 2.83 -7.64
N GLY A 386 -18.49 3.26 -8.88
CA GLY A 386 -19.86 3.25 -9.40
C GLY A 386 -20.47 1.85 -9.53
N MET A 387 -19.62 0.82 -9.56
CA MET A 387 -19.98 -0.60 -9.67
C MET A 387 -19.95 -1.33 -8.31
N ASP A 388 -19.68 -0.61 -7.22
CA ASP A 388 -19.67 -1.20 -5.88
C ASP A 388 -21.07 -1.64 -5.44
N GLN A 389 -21.10 -2.43 -4.37
CA GLN A 389 -22.33 -2.91 -3.76
C GLN A 389 -23.26 -1.73 -3.40
N PRO A 390 -24.59 -1.83 -3.64
CA PRO A 390 -25.52 -0.71 -3.52
C PRO A 390 -25.47 0.07 -2.20
N TYR A 391 -25.20 -0.60 -1.08
CA TYR A 391 -25.11 0.07 0.22
C TYR A 391 -23.92 1.03 0.31
N LYS A 392 -22.77 0.70 -0.30
CA LYS A 392 -21.57 1.57 -0.32
C LYS A 392 -21.84 2.86 -1.08
N VAL A 393 -22.51 2.74 -2.24
CA VAL A 393 -22.96 3.90 -3.03
C VAL A 393 -23.95 4.75 -2.23
N LEU A 394 -24.85 4.12 -1.46
CA LEU A 394 -25.80 4.82 -0.61
C LEU A 394 -25.12 5.57 0.55
N LEU A 395 -24.09 5.00 1.18
CA LEU A 395 -23.30 5.67 2.23
C LEU A 395 -22.64 6.96 1.69
N GLN A 396 -22.10 6.93 0.47
CA GLN A 396 -21.51 8.12 -0.18
C GLN A 396 -22.54 9.23 -0.43
N MET A 397 -23.75 8.85 -0.86
CA MET A 397 -24.85 9.80 -1.04
C MET A 397 -25.31 10.37 0.30
N GLN A 398 -25.33 9.56 1.36
CA GLN A 398 -25.63 10.02 2.72
C GLN A 398 -24.57 11.01 3.22
N GLN A 399 -23.28 10.75 2.99
CA GLN A 399 -22.20 11.67 3.34
C GLN A 399 -22.37 13.01 2.60
N LYS A 400 -22.68 12.98 1.29
CA LYS A 400 -22.99 14.18 0.51
C LYS A 400 -24.18 14.97 1.05
N ALA A 401 -25.21 14.28 1.54
CA ALA A 401 -26.41 14.91 2.10
C ALA A 401 -26.18 15.48 3.50
N THR A 402 -25.27 14.91 4.29
CA THR A 402 -25.09 15.22 5.71
C THR A 402 -23.88 16.10 5.99
N ARG A 403 -22.88 16.15 5.12
CA ARG A 403 -21.66 16.96 5.32
C ARG A 403 -21.75 18.30 4.59
N HIS A 404 -21.10 19.32 5.17
CA HIS A 404 -21.05 20.65 4.55
C HIS A 404 -20.33 20.62 3.19
N THR A 405 -19.23 19.87 3.10
CA THR A 405 -18.44 19.71 1.88
C THR A 405 -18.13 18.22 1.69
N HIS A 406 -18.60 17.67 0.58
CA HIS A 406 -18.30 16.30 0.14
C HIS A 406 -18.38 16.28 -1.38
N TYR A 407 -17.44 15.64 -2.07
CA TYR A 407 -17.49 15.47 -3.53
C TYR A 407 -17.68 14.00 -3.87
N LEU A 408 -18.66 13.72 -4.72
CA LEU A 408 -18.92 12.39 -5.25
C LEU A 408 -17.88 12.02 -6.30
N PHE A 409 -17.71 10.72 -6.51
CA PHE A 409 -16.84 10.18 -7.55
C PHE A 409 -17.19 10.69 -8.95
N SER A 410 -18.49 10.82 -9.26
CA SER A 410 -18.96 11.37 -10.54
C SER A 410 -18.54 12.82 -10.76
N GLU A 411 -18.50 13.65 -9.71
CA GLU A 411 -18.05 15.05 -9.79
C GLU A 411 -16.54 15.13 -10.06
N MET A 412 -15.75 14.23 -9.49
CA MET A 412 -14.31 14.13 -9.74
C MET A 412 -14.01 13.60 -11.15
N ILE A 413 -14.73 12.57 -11.61
CA ILE A 413 -14.59 12.02 -12.97
C ILE A 413 -14.92 13.10 -14.02
N ALA A 414 -15.96 13.91 -13.80
CA ALA A 414 -16.32 15.00 -14.70
C ALA A 414 -15.22 16.08 -14.86
N CYS A 415 -14.24 16.11 -13.96
CA CYS A 415 -13.10 17.03 -14.02
C CYS A 415 -11.92 16.50 -14.85
N GLU A 416 -11.94 15.22 -15.27
CA GLU A 416 -10.87 14.60 -16.07
C GLU A 416 -10.47 15.40 -17.33
N PRO A 417 -11.41 15.90 -18.17
CA PRO A 417 -11.03 16.66 -19.37
C PRO A 417 -10.32 17.98 -19.08
N ALA A 418 -10.52 18.55 -17.88
CA ALA A 418 -9.88 19.77 -17.44
C ALA A 418 -8.54 19.51 -16.72
N ALA A 419 -8.25 18.26 -16.35
CA ALA A 419 -7.07 17.89 -15.59
C ALA A 419 -5.82 17.83 -16.49
N THR A 420 -5.08 18.93 -16.55
CA THR A 420 -3.78 18.99 -17.26
C THR A 420 -2.59 18.90 -16.30
N TYR A 421 -1.43 18.45 -16.81
CA TYR A 421 -0.19 18.42 -16.04
C TYR A 421 0.26 19.82 -15.58
N GLU A 422 0.10 20.85 -16.43
CA GLU A 422 0.40 22.24 -16.06
C GLU A 422 -0.50 22.74 -14.92
N GLY A 423 -1.81 22.41 -14.99
CA GLY A 423 -2.76 22.70 -13.92
C GLY A 423 -2.39 21.99 -12.62
N TYR A 424 -1.98 20.72 -12.71
CA TYR A 424 -1.49 19.94 -11.58
C TYR A 424 -0.24 20.56 -10.94
N CYS A 425 0.78 20.91 -11.72
CA CYS A 425 1.99 21.55 -11.19
C CYS A 425 1.69 22.89 -10.51
N THR A 426 0.70 23.63 -11.01
CA THR A 426 0.22 24.86 -10.38
C THR A 426 -0.50 24.57 -9.07
N PHE A 427 -1.36 23.54 -9.04
CA PHE A 427 -1.98 23.05 -7.82
C PHE A 427 -0.95 22.64 -6.75
N VAL A 428 0.10 21.90 -7.11
CA VAL A 428 1.14 21.47 -6.16
C VAL A 428 1.88 22.67 -5.55
N ARG A 429 2.21 23.69 -6.35
CA ARG A 429 2.77 24.95 -5.82
C ARG A 429 1.81 25.62 -4.84
N GLN A 430 0.54 25.76 -5.23
CA GLN A 430 -0.49 26.35 -4.36
C GLN A 430 -0.71 25.53 -3.08
N TYR A 431 -0.58 24.21 -3.13
CA TYR A 431 -0.72 23.32 -1.97
C TYR A 431 0.29 23.68 -0.87
N VAL A 432 1.54 23.95 -1.25
CA VAL A 432 2.61 24.33 -0.32
C VAL A 432 2.52 25.83 0.03
N GLU A 433 2.35 26.70 -0.96
CA GLU A 433 2.34 28.17 -0.81
C GLU A 433 1.12 28.71 -0.07
N SER A 434 -0.02 28.00 -0.08
CA SER A 434 -1.22 28.40 0.66
C SER A 434 -1.09 28.17 2.17
N GLY A 435 -0.07 27.45 2.59
CA GLY A 435 0.23 27.13 3.97
C GLY A 435 -0.37 25.81 4.43
N LEU A 436 0.29 25.17 5.40
CA LEU A 436 -0.07 23.87 5.93
C LEU A 436 -0.22 23.95 7.46
N LEU A 437 -1.23 23.27 8.00
CA LEU A 437 -1.30 22.96 9.44
C LEU A 437 -1.13 21.45 9.64
N LEU A 438 -0.49 21.07 10.73
CA LEU A 438 -0.24 19.67 11.07
C LEU A 438 -0.99 19.30 12.34
N GLU A 439 -1.81 18.26 12.27
CA GLU A 439 -2.43 17.64 13.45
C GLU A 439 -1.74 16.30 13.70
N CYS A 440 -0.92 16.24 14.75
CA CYS A 440 -0.18 15.04 15.12
C CYS A 440 -0.85 14.32 16.30
N PHE A 441 -0.84 12.99 16.27
CA PHE A 441 -1.21 12.14 17.38
C PHE A 441 -0.08 11.13 17.60
N VAL A 442 0.50 11.16 18.81
CA VAL A 442 1.60 10.29 19.21
C VAL A 442 1.13 9.42 20.37
N ALA A 443 1.22 8.10 20.24
CA ALA A 443 0.80 7.18 21.29
C ALA A 443 1.72 5.95 21.43
N GLY A 444 1.71 5.34 22.61
CA GLY A 444 2.48 4.11 22.91
C GLY A 444 3.69 4.35 23.80
N ASN A 445 4.83 3.74 23.46
CA ASN A 445 6.09 3.82 24.22
C ASN A 445 6.81 5.17 24.06
N VAL A 446 6.15 6.22 24.56
CA VAL A 446 6.62 7.61 24.49
C VAL A 446 7.37 7.95 25.78
N ARG A 447 8.60 8.47 25.64
CA ARG A 447 9.47 8.82 26.77
C ARG A 447 8.87 9.90 27.66
N SER A 448 8.56 11.06 27.08
CA SER A 448 7.90 12.18 27.74
C SER A 448 7.32 13.14 26.70
N THR A 449 6.46 14.07 27.13
CA THR A 449 5.89 15.08 26.25
C THR A 449 6.95 16.10 25.78
N GLU A 450 7.96 16.36 26.60
CA GLU A 450 9.12 17.18 26.23
C GLU A 450 9.96 16.50 25.12
N ASP A 451 10.08 15.18 25.16
CA ASP A 451 10.75 14.39 24.12
C ASP A 451 9.98 14.51 22.79
N VAL A 452 8.65 14.40 22.81
CA VAL A 452 7.82 14.63 21.61
C VAL A 452 7.97 16.06 21.09
N ARG A 453 8.00 17.07 21.97
CA ARG A 453 8.26 18.45 21.56
C ARG A 453 9.61 18.56 20.82
N ALA A 454 10.68 18.08 21.44
CA ALA A 454 12.04 18.22 20.91
C ALA A 454 12.32 17.35 19.67
N MET A 455 11.70 16.17 19.58
CA MET A 455 11.99 15.19 18.52
C MET A 455 11.00 15.24 17.36
N LEU A 456 9.79 15.78 17.55
CA LEU A 456 8.75 15.86 16.52
C LEU A 456 8.33 17.29 16.22
N VAL A 457 7.86 18.05 17.23
CA VAL A 457 7.21 19.34 16.98
C VAL A 457 8.22 20.41 16.56
N ASP A 458 9.30 20.59 17.32
CA ASP A 458 10.29 21.62 17.01
C ASP A 458 10.99 21.34 15.64
N PRO A 459 11.41 20.09 15.31
CA PRO A 459 11.97 19.82 13.99
C PRO A 459 10.97 19.91 12.83
N LEU A 460 9.66 19.72 13.07
CA LEU A 460 8.63 19.99 12.07
C LEU A 460 8.50 21.49 11.78
N GLU A 461 8.53 22.33 12.82
CA GLU A 461 8.53 23.79 12.66
C GLU A 461 9.78 24.26 11.92
N ASP A 462 10.98 23.78 12.30
CA ASP A 462 12.23 24.09 11.61
C ASP A 462 12.18 23.70 10.12
N LEU A 463 11.60 22.54 9.80
CA LEU A 463 11.46 22.07 8.43
C LEU A 463 10.50 22.95 7.61
N LEU A 464 9.37 23.33 8.19
CA LEU A 464 8.39 24.21 7.52
C LEU A 464 8.94 25.62 7.33
N GLU A 465 9.65 26.16 8.32
CA GLU A 465 10.34 27.46 8.24
C GLU A 465 11.43 27.44 7.17
N ALA A 466 12.25 26.39 7.12
CA ALA A 466 13.32 26.25 6.12
C ALA A 466 12.79 26.24 4.68
N ILE A 467 11.58 25.71 4.45
CA ILE A 467 10.90 25.67 3.15
C ILE A 467 10.00 26.91 2.94
N SER A 468 9.92 27.80 3.93
CA SER A 468 9.08 29.02 3.92
C SER A 468 7.59 28.74 3.69
N VAL A 469 7.08 27.64 4.25
CA VAL A 469 5.64 27.33 4.25
C VAL A 469 4.94 28.32 5.18
N PRO A 470 3.91 29.05 4.73
CA PRO A 470 3.20 29.98 5.60
C PRO A 470 2.21 29.26 6.52
N ILE A 471 1.82 29.94 7.61
CA ILE A 471 0.73 29.48 8.48
C ILE A 471 -0.60 29.89 7.84
N PRO A 472 -1.46 28.95 7.42
CA PRO A 472 -2.73 29.31 6.80
C PRO A 472 -3.71 29.84 7.86
N LEU A 473 -4.61 30.73 7.43
CA LEU A 473 -5.74 31.12 8.27
C LEU A 473 -6.63 29.91 8.52
N LYS A 474 -6.92 29.57 9.78
CA LYS A 474 -7.81 28.45 10.13
C LYS A 474 -9.16 28.49 9.40
N ALA A 475 -9.67 29.68 9.10
CA ALA A 475 -10.93 29.86 8.35
C ALA A 475 -10.83 29.51 6.86
N ALA A 476 -9.62 29.43 6.30
CA ALA A 476 -9.38 29.02 4.91
C ALA A 476 -9.33 27.49 4.74
N ILE A 477 -9.17 26.73 5.83
CA ILE A 477 -9.22 25.27 5.79
C ILE A 477 -10.67 24.82 5.49
N PRO A 478 -10.90 23.98 4.47
CA PRO A 478 -12.23 23.44 4.18
C PRO A 478 -12.86 22.75 5.38
N ARG A 479 -14.13 23.08 5.66
CA ARG A 479 -14.91 22.54 6.77
C ARG A 479 -15.49 21.15 6.45
N VAL A 480 -14.61 20.22 6.12
CA VAL A 480 -14.98 18.85 5.70
C VAL A 480 -15.52 17.99 6.86
N ARG A 481 -15.19 18.37 8.10
CA ARG A 481 -15.66 17.69 9.33
C ARG A 481 -17.02 18.20 9.81
N ASP A 482 -17.54 19.29 9.25
CA ASP A 482 -18.81 19.89 9.68
C ASP A 482 -19.99 19.10 9.08
N THR A 483 -20.91 18.64 9.94
CA THR A 483 -22.13 17.94 9.55
C THR A 483 -23.38 18.78 9.82
N TYR A 484 -24.38 18.66 8.95
CA TYR A 484 -25.71 19.19 9.16
C TYR A 484 -26.40 18.37 10.24
N SER A 485 -26.72 19.00 11.37
CA SER A 485 -27.66 18.41 12.34
C SER A 485 -29.05 18.32 11.71
N PRO A 486 -29.78 17.20 11.90
CA PRO A 486 -31.22 17.18 11.68
C PRO A 486 -31.84 18.38 12.40
N ARG A 487 -32.74 19.11 11.74
CA ARG A 487 -33.45 20.23 12.36
C ARG A 487 -34.19 19.69 13.58
N ALA A 488 -33.79 20.11 14.78
CA ALA A 488 -34.65 19.95 15.94
C ALA A 488 -35.91 20.78 15.67
N GLY A 489 -37.06 20.11 15.58
CA GLY A 489 -38.35 20.79 15.71
C GLY A 489 -38.32 21.63 17.00
N ASP A 490 -38.75 22.88 16.87
CA ASP A 490 -38.82 23.90 17.93
C ASP A 490 -37.51 24.59 18.35
N GLY A 491 -37.22 25.70 17.67
CA GLY A 491 -36.93 27.00 18.31
C GLY A 491 -35.70 27.15 19.23
N LYS A 492 -34.93 26.11 19.48
CA LYS A 492 -33.67 26.17 20.23
C LYS A 492 -32.53 26.02 19.24
N ARG A 493 -31.79 27.11 19.01
CA ARG A 493 -30.53 27.10 18.26
C ARG A 493 -29.61 26.06 18.89
N THR A 494 -29.42 24.92 18.21
CA THR A 494 -28.30 24.02 18.47
C THR A 494 -27.03 24.76 18.07
N ARG A 495 -26.16 25.04 19.05
CA ARG A 495 -24.77 25.42 18.74
C ARG A 495 -24.18 24.25 17.94
N ALA A 496 -23.50 24.55 16.84
CA ALA A 496 -22.73 23.58 16.08
C ALA A 496 -21.90 22.75 17.07
N CYS A 497 -22.21 21.46 17.16
CA CYS A 497 -21.44 20.55 17.96
C CYS A 497 -20.27 20.11 17.07
N CYS A 498 -19.14 20.82 17.16
CA CYS A 498 -17.86 20.23 16.78
C CYS A 498 -17.61 19.09 17.77
N LEU A 499 -18.14 17.90 17.49
CA LEU A 499 -17.75 16.70 18.22
C LEU A 499 -16.29 16.41 17.84
N PRO A 500 -15.37 16.33 18.82
CA PRO A 500 -14.07 15.72 18.57
C PRO A 500 -14.31 14.21 18.48
N LEU A 501 -14.62 13.71 17.28
CA LEU A 501 -14.42 12.29 16.96
C LEU A 501 -12.90 12.05 16.82
N MET A 502 -12.18 12.14 17.94
CA MET A 502 -10.78 11.71 18.09
C MET A 502 -10.67 10.37 18.84
N PHE A 503 -11.77 9.61 18.88
CA PHE A 503 -11.78 8.28 19.47
C PHE A 503 -12.57 7.32 18.57
N SER A 504 -12.11 7.14 17.33
CA SER A 504 -12.24 5.82 16.73
C SER A 504 -11.10 4.97 17.29
N ARG A 505 -11.41 3.74 17.71
CA ARG A 505 -10.45 2.82 18.34
C ARG A 505 -9.24 2.68 17.42
N CYS A 506 -8.05 2.83 18.00
CA CYS A 506 -6.78 2.48 17.38
C CYS A 506 -6.66 0.94 17.31
N HIS A 507 -7.58 0.30 16.60
CA HIS A 507 -7.66 -1.12 16.30
C HIS A 507 -7.95 -1.27 14.80
N HIS A 508 -7.20 -0.59 13.94
CA HIS A 508 -7.06 -1.07 12.58
C HIS A 508 -5.89 -2.05 12.54
N ARG A 509 -6.24 -3.33 12.51
CA ARG A 509 -5.34 -4.36 12.02
C ARG A 509 -5.24 -4.18 10.51
N THR A 510 -4.17 -3.59 10.05
CA THR A 510 -3.72 -3.84 8.69
C THR A 510 -3.25 -5.30 8.64
N ARG A 511 -4.15 -6.20 8.22
CA ARG A 511 -3.79 -7.56 7.80
C ARG A 511 -3.02 -7.44 6.48
N TRP A 512 -1.73 -7.15 6.56
CA TRP A 512 -0.82 -7.60 5.51
C TRP A 512 -0.67 -9.10 5.68
N THR A 513 -1.55 -9.87 5.04
CA THR A 513 -1.37 -11.31 4.88
C THR A 513 -0.19 -11.53 3.94
N ARG A 514 1.03 -11.54 4.48
CA ARG A 514 2.12 -12.24 3.83
C ARG A 514 1.81 -13.73 4.02
N THR A 515 1.57 -14.44 2.92
CA THR A 515 1.41 -15.90 2.92
C THR A 515 2.56 -16.51 3.73
N ARG A 516 2.21 -17.31 4.74
CA ARG A 516 3.13 -17.90 5.73
C ARG A 516 4.20 -18.73 5.02
N ARG A 517 5.45 -18.58 5.45
CA ARG A 517 6.61 -19.25 4.83
C ARG A 517 7.35 -20.14 5.79
N LEU A 518 7.93 -21.19 5.23
CA LEU A 518 9.03 -21.94 5.81
C LEU A 518 10.35 -21.20 5.51
N SER A 519 11.29 -21.26 6.46
CA SER A 519 12.53 -20.47 6.58
C SER A 519 13.47 -20.39 5.36
N LEU A 520 13.32 -21.25 4.34
CA LEU A 520 14.17 -21.25 3.14
C LEU A 520 13.71 -20.25 2.06
N THR A 521 12.41 -19.91 2.00
CA THR A 521 11.83 -19.15 0.87
C THR A 521 11.81 -17.63 1.08
N SER A 522 12.00 -17.15 2.31
CA SER A 522 12.10 -15.71 2.61
C SER A 522 13.40 -15.09 2.04
N SER A 523 14.52 -15.82 2.17
CA SER A 523 15.84 -15.46 1.60
C SER A 523 15.80 -15.22 0.11
N LEU A 524 15.06 -16.08 -0.59
CA LEU A 524 14.91 -16.02 -2.04
C LEU A 524 14.17 -14.80 -2.53
N VAL A 525 13.09 -14.44 -1.84
CA VAL A 525 12.23 -13.34 -2.28
C VAL A 525 12.92 -12.00 -2.16
N ARG A 526 13.91 -11.89 -1.28
CA ARG A 526 14.72 -10.69 -1.18
C ARG A 526 15.79 -10.62 -2.27
N LEU A 527 16.36 -11.77 -2.63
CA LEU A 527 17.29 -11.94 -3.75
C LEU A 527 16.61 -11.72 -5.12
N LEU A 528 15.31 -11.99 -5.20
CA LEU A 528 14.46 -11.82 -6.39
C LEU A 528 13.82 -10.43 -6.56
N ARG A 529 13.75 -9.63 -5.49
CA ARG A 529 13.13 -8.29 -5.49
C ARG A 529 14.12 -7.15 -5.76
N VAL A 530 15.35 -7.50 -6.14
CA VAL A 530 16.42 -6.58 -6.55
C VAL A 530 16.20 -6.11 -7.97
#